data_AF-A0A1A7YT87-F1
#
_entry.id   AF-A0A1A7YT87-F1
#
_cell.length_a   1.000
_cell.length_b   1.000
_cell.length_c   1.000
_cell.angle_alpha   90.00
_cell.angle_beta   90.00
_cell.angle_gamma   90.00
#
_symmetry.space_group_name_H-M   'P 1'
#
loop_
_entity.id
_entity.type
_entity.pdbx_description
1 polymer ?
#
loop_
_entity_poly.entity_id
_entity_poly.type
_entity_poly.pdbx_seq_one_letter_code
_entity_poly.pdbx_strand_id
1 'polypeptide(L)'
;RKFWAGIVFSNITPNATELPPKVNYKIRMDIDNVERTNKIKDAYWDPGPRADPFEDMRYIWGGFLYLQDVIEQGIIRAMTGTKEKTGVYIQQMPYPCYVDDIFLRVMSRSMPLFMTLAWMYSVSIILKSVVYEKEARLKETMRIMGLDNGILWFSWFISSLI
;
A
#
# COMPACT_ATOMS: atom_id res chain seq x y z
N ARG A 1 -31.94 -2.84 -9.35
CA ARG A 1 -31.43 -4.21 -9.57
C ARG A 1 -32.06 -5.12 -8.50
N LYS A 2 -32.44 -6.37 -8.82
CA LYS A 2 -33.23 -7.27 -7.93
C LYS A 2 -32.44 -8.41 -7.27
N PHE A 3 -31.11 -8.42 -7.36
CA PHE A 3 -30.25 -9.47 -6.81
C PHE A 3 -29.41 -8.93 -5.65
N TRP A 4 -29.45 -9.62 -4.50
CA TRP A 4 -28.71 -9.20 -3.30
C TRP A 4 -27.49 -10.10 -3.06
N ALA A 5 -27.72 -11.40 -2.84
CA ALA A 5 -26.68 -12.40 -2.65
C ALA A 5 -27.15 -13.79 -3.07
N GLY A 6 -26.20 -14.66 -3.46
CA GLY A 6 -26.40 -16.08 -3.65
C GLY A 6 -25.58 -16.88 -2.65
N ILE A 7 -26.19 -17.89 -2.03
CA ILE A 7 -25.53 -18.76 -1.04
C ILE A 7 -25.32 -20.12 -1.69
N VAL A 8 -24.09 -20.60 -1.70
CA VAL A 8 -23.71 -21.87 -2.34
C VAL A 8 -23.14 -22.80 -1.29
N PHE A 9 -23.86 -23.89 -1.00
CA PHE A 9 -23.37 -24.98 -0.17
C PHE A 9 -22.52 -25.93 -1.01
N SER A 10 -21.32 -26.26 -0.54
CA SER A 10 -20.34 -27.02 -1.33
C SER A 10 -20.21 -28.49 -0.91
N ASN A 11 -20.59 -28.82 0.33
CA ASN A 11 -20.42 -30.16 0.91
C ASN A 11 -21.76 -30.84 1.26
N ILE A 12 -22.85 -30.45 0.61
CA ILE A 12 -24.19 -30.98 0.86
C ILE A 12 -24.73 -31.59 -0.43
N THR A 13 -25.07 -32.87 -0.40
CA THR A 13 -25.74 -33.54 -1.52
C THR A 13 -27.23 -33.16 -1.52
N PRO A 14 -27.89 -33.11 -2.70
CA PRO A 14 -29.28 -32.63 -2.80
C PRO A 14 -30.30 -33.46 -2.02
N ASN A 15 -29.97 -34.71 -1.67
CA ASN A 15 -30.86 -35.62 -0.94
C ASN A 15 -30.41 -35.87 0.52
N ALA A 16 -29.49 -35.07 1.06
CA ALA A 16 -29.05 -35.22 2.45
C ALA A 16 -30.16 -34.81 3.42
N THR A 17 -30.50 -35.70 4.36
CA THR A 17 -31.47 -35.46 5.43
C THR A 17 -30.86 -34.77 6.65
N GLU A 18 -29.54 -34.88 6.81
CA GLU A 18 -28.79 -34.33 7.95
C GLU A 18 -27.63 -33.46 7.47
N LEU A 19 -27.30 -32.44 8.27
CA LEU A 19 -26.17 -31.56 8.00
C LEU A 19 -24.86 -32.27 8.40
N PRO A 20 -23.79 -32.19 7.58
CA PRO A 20 -22.50 -32.74 7.97
C PRO A 20 -21.91 -31.96 9.16
N PRO A 21 -21.05 -32.59 10.00
CA PRO A 21 -20.42 -31.94 11.15
C PRO A 21 -19.67 -30.64 10.81
N LYS A 22 -19.18 -30.52 9.57
CA LYS A 22 -18.56 -29.31 9.04
C LYS A 22 -19.27 -28.88 7.76
N VAL A 23 -19.98 -27.76 7.84
CA VAL A 23 -20.68 -27.15 6.70
C VAL A 23 -19.77 -26.13 6.02
N ASN A 24 -19.48 -26.35 4.72
CA ASN A 24 -18.76 -25.38 3.89
C ASN A 24 -19.74 -24.66 2.96
N TYR A 25 -19.91 -23.35 3.15
CA TYR A 25 -20.74 -22.49 2.30
C TYR A 25 -19.94 -21.31 1.75
N LYS A 26 -20.45 -20.73 0.66
CA LYS A 26 -19.89 -19.54 0.02
C LYS A 26 -21.01 -18.52 -0.17
N ILE A 27 -20.78 -17.29 0.26
CA ILE A 27 -21.66 -16.16 -0.02
C ILE A 27 -21.12 -15.46 -1.28
N ARG A 28 -21.95 -15.33 -2.32
CA ARG A 28 -21.62 -14.67 -3.58
C ARG A 28 -22.48 -13.42 -3.72
N MET A 29 -21.85 -12.26 -3.73
CA MET A 29 -22.51 -10.96 -3.88
C MET A 29 -21.96 -10.22 -5.10
N ASP A 30 -22.68 -9.20 -5.54
CA ASP A 30 -22.18 -8.28 -6.58
C ASP A 30 -20.93 -7.55 -6.07
N ILE A 31 -19.94 -7.35 -6.94
CA ILE A 31 -18.62 -6.82 -6.59
C ILE A 31 -18.68 -5.40 -6.05
N ASP A 32 -19.71 -4.63 -6.44
CA ASP A 32 -19.92 -3.26 -5.97
C ASP A 32 -20.45 -3.21 -4.52
N ASN A 33 -21.01 -4.32 -4.01
CA ASN A 33 -21.61 -4.41 -2.67
C ASN A 33 -20.71 -5.15 -1.65
N VAL A 34 -19.52 -5.62 -2.04
CA VAL A 34 -18.62 -6.36 -1.15
C VAL A 34 -17.18 -5.91 -1.37
N GLU A 35 -16.35 -6.07 -0.35
CA GLU A 35 -14.93 -5.77 -0.49
C GLU A 35 -14.26 -6.67 -1.54
N ARG A 36 -13.30 -6.12 -2.27
CA ARG A 36 -12.61 -6.87 -3.32
C ARG A 36 -11.73 -7.95 -2.71
N THR A 37 -11.94 -9.21 -3.13
CA THR A 37 -11.17 -10.36 -2.64
C THR A 37 -9.84 -10.58 -3.35
N ASN A 38 -9.37 -9.60 -4.14
CA ASN A 38 -8.07 -9.69 -4.84
C ASN A 38 -6.90 -9.24 -3.96
N LYS A 39 -7.17 -8.53 -2.86
CA LYS A 39 -6.18 -8.08 -1.88
C LYS A 39 -6.71 -8.29 -0.47
N ILE A 40 -5.82 -8.65 0.45
CA ILE A 40 -6.16 -8.77 1.89
C ILE A 40 -5.75 -7.49 2.64
N LYS A 41 -4.71 -6.80 2.17
CA LYS A 41 -4.18 -5.56 2.74
C LYS A 41 -3.81 -4.59 1.62
N ASP A 42 -3.74 -3.30 1.94
CA ASP A 42 -3.21 -2.32 1.00
C ASP A 42 -1.71 -2.52 0.77
N ALA A 43 -1.27 -2.22 -0.45
CA ALA A 43 0.12 -2.37 -0.86
C ALA A 43 1.05 -1.42 -0.11
N TYR A 44 0.59 -0.19 0.14
CA TYR A 44 1.28 0.79 0.94
C TYR A 44 0.54 0.98 2.25
N TRP A 45 1.30 1.13 3.34
CA TRP A 45 0.73 1.49 4.62
C TRP A 45 0.58 3.01 4.67
N ASP A 46 -0.67 3.45 4.78
CA ASP A 46 -1.02 4.84 5.02
C ASP A 46 -1.64 4.94 6.43
N PRO A 47 -1.15 5.86 7.29
CA PRO A 47 -1.73 6.09 8.61
C PRO A 47 -3.15 6.66 8.48
N GLY A 48 -4.04 6.18 9.33
CA GLY A 48 -5.42 6.64 9.42
C GLY A 48 -6.38 5.51 9.81
N PRO A 49 -7.54 5.85 10.40
CA PRO A 49 -8.63 4.91 10.58
C PRO A 49 -9.29 4.62 9.23
N ARG A 50 -9.54 3.34 8.95
CA ARG A 50 -10.42 2.92 7.86
C ARG A 50 -11.87 3.05 8.28
N ALA A 51 -12.38 4.27 8.18
CA ALA A 51 -13.68 4.67 8.71
C ALA A 51 -14.60 5.29 7.66
N ASP A 52 -14.26 5.22 6.37
CA ASP A 52 -15.19 5.66 5.31
C ASP A 52 -16.38 4.69 5.21
N PRO A 53 -17.63 5.13 5.46
CA PRO A 53 -18.80 4.27 5.39
C PRO A 53 -19.06 3.67 4.00
N PHE A 54 -18.62 4.33 2.93
CA PHE A 54 -18.90 3.92 1.55
C PHE A 54 -17.78 3.07 0.96
N GLU A 55 -16.52 3.45 1.23
CA GLU A 55 -15.36 2.76 0.66
C GLU A 55 -14.80 1.67 1.57
N ASP A 56 -14.63 1.93 2.87
CA ASP A 56 -13.98 1.00 3.81
C ASP A 56 -14.96 0.01 4.47
N MET A 57 -16.21 0.43 4.68
CA MET A 57 -17.23 -0.35 5.41
C MET A 57 -18.15 -1.16 4.50
N ARG A 58 -17.67 -1.58 3.32
CA ARG A 58 -18.48 -2.31 2.32
C ARG A 58 -19.13 -3.58 2.84
N TYR A 59 -18.44 -4.32 3.71
CA TYR A 59 -19.02 -5.50 4.35
C TYR A 59 -20.24 -5.21 5.24
N ILE A 60 -20.29 -4.01 5.84
CA ILE A 60 -21.39 -3.55 6.70
C ILE A 60 -22.51 -2.98 5.83
N TRP A 61 -22.21 -1.97 5.01
CA TRP A 61 -23.21 -1.29 4.19
C TRP A 61 -23.81 -2.19 3.10
N GLY A 62 -22.99 -3.02 2.45
CA GLY A 62 -23.44 -4.00 1.45
C GLY A 62 -24.20 -5.18 2.04
N GLY A 63 -24.14 -5.37 3.36
CA GLY A 63 -24.93 -6.35 4.11
C GLY A 63 -24.40 -7.79 4.07
N PHE A 64 -23.16 -7.98 3.63
CA PHE A 64 -22.48 -9.28 3.69
C PHE A 64 -22.39 -9.81 5.13
N LEU A 65 -22.02 -8.95 6.09
CA LEU A 65 -21.91 -9.33 7.50
C LEU A 65 -23.26 -9.76 8.10
N TYR A 66 -24.35 -9.10 7.72
CA TYR A 66 -25.69 -9.47 8.17
C TYR A 66 -26.11 -10.84 7.64
N LEU A 67 -25.83 -11.12 6.36
CA LEU A 67 -26.08 -12.45 5.78
C LEU A 67 -25.24 -13.52 6.46
N GLN A 68 -23.98 -13.22 6.75
CA GLN A 68 -23.10 -14.13 7.47
C GLN A 68 -23.66 -14.47 8.86
N ASP A 69 -24.04 -13.47 9.65
CA ASP A 69 -24.60 -13.67 11.00
C ASP A 69 -25.90 -14.50 10.97
N VAL A 70 -26.83 -14.17 10.07
CA VAL A 70 -28.11 -14.90 9.95
C VAL A 70 -27.91 -16.35 9.51
N ILE A 71 -26.99 -16.59 8.55
CA ILE A 71 -26.70 -17.94 8.07
C ILE A 71 -25.99 -18.76 9.16
N GLU A 72 -25.00 -18.18 9.84
CA GLU A 72 -24.27 -18.86 10.90
C GLU A 72 -25.18 -19.23 12.07
N GLN A 73 -26.03 -18.30 12.51
CA GLN A 73 -27.06 -18.58 13.51
C GLN A 73 -28.03 -19.69 13.04
N GLY A 74 -28.41 -19.69 11.76
CA GLY A 74 -29.23 -20.75 11.16
C GLY A 74 -28.57 -22.13 11.19
N ILE A 75 -27.28 -22.21 10.83
CA ILE A 75 -26.51 -23.45 10.85
C ILE A 75 -26.32 -23.95 12.29
N ILE A 76 -25.94 -23.06 13.22
CA ILE A 76 -25.75 -23.41 14.64
C ILE A 76 -27.05 -23.95 15.23
N ARG A 77 -28.18 -23.31 14.93
CA ARG A 77 -29.51 -23.75 15.38
C ARG A 77 -29.91 -25.11 14.79
N ALA A 78 -29.62 -25.35 13.51
CA ALA A 78 -29.92 -26.62 12.86
C ALA A 78 -29.06 -27.77 13.40
N MET A 79 -27.80 -27.49 13.76
CA MET A 79 -26.85 -28.50 14.28
C MET A 79 -27.06 -28.80 15.77
N THR A 80 -27.30 -27.76 16.59
CA THR A 80 -27.32 -27.89 18.06
C THR A 80 -28.75 -28.04 18.61
N GLY A 81 -29.77 -27.64 17.84
CA GLY A 81 -31.16 -27.64 18.28
C GLY A 81 -31.52 -26.57 19.33
N THR A 82 -30.56 -25.74 19.74
CA THR A 82 -30.74 -24.66 20.71
C THR A 82 -31.52 -23.50 20.11
N LYS A 83 -32.52 -22.99 20.86
CA LYS A 83 -33.35 -21.84 20.44
C LYS A 83 -32.79 -20.48 20.88
N GLU A 84 -31.79 -20.49 21.76
CA GLU A 84 -31.14 -19.27 22.25
C GLU A 84 -30.44 -18.54 21.12
N LYS A 85 -30.65 -17.23 21.05
CA LYS A 85 -30.00 -16.35 20.08
C LYS A 85 -28.84 -15.63 20.75
N THR A 86 -27.63 -15.85 20.24
CA THR A 86 -26.45 -15.09 20.66
C THR A 86 -26.45 -13.75 19.94
N GLY A 87 -26.44 -12.63 20.68
CA GLY A 87 -26.28 -11.30 20.09
C GLY A 87 -24.81 -11.00 19.80
N VAL A 88 -24.47 -10.74 18.54
CA VAL A 88 -23.12 -10.32 18.14
C VAL A 88 -23.14 -8.83 17.81
N TYR A 89 -22.23 -8.07 18.39
CA TYR A 89 -22.04 -6.65 18.09
C TYR A 89 -20.66 -6.43 17.47
N ILE A 90 -20.58 -5.52 16.50
CA ILE A 90 -19.36 -5.20 15.78
C ILE A 90 -18.90 -3.81 16.23
N GLN A 91 -17.67 -3.72 16.73
CA GLN A 91 -17.05 -2.47 17.13
C GLN A 91 -15.66 -2.37 16.51
N GLN A 92 -15.38 -1.28 15.80
CA GLN A 92 -14.03 -0.98 15.32
C GLN A 92 -13.12 -0.58 16.50
N MET A 93 -11.86 -1.00 16.45
CA MET A 93 -10.86 -0.54 17.41
C MET A 93 -10.61 0.97 17.22
N PRO A 94 -10.59 1.77 18.29
CA PRO A 94 -10.36 3.20 18.16
C PRO A 94 -8.93 3.47 17.67
N TYR A 95 -8.80 4.40 16.72
CA TYR A 95 -7.50 4.85 16.21
C TYR A 95 -7.06 6.10 16.98
N PRO A 96 -5.76 6.24 17.33
CA PRO A 96 -5.25 7.45 17.97
C PRO A 96 -5.43 8.68 17.08
N CYS A 97 -5.39 9.87 17.67
CA CYS A 97 -5.42 11.12 16.92
C CYS A 97 -4.26 11.15 15.90
N TYR A 98 -4.57 11.41 14.64
CA TYR A 98 -3.60 11.49 13.56
C TYR A 98 -3.92 12.69 12.66
N VAL A 99 -2.90 13.17 11.94
CA VAL A 99 -3.04 14.23 10.94
C VAL A 99 -2.57 13.63 9.62
N ASP A 100 -3.40 13.74 8.59
CA ASP A 100 -3.08 13.20 7.26
C ASP A 100 -2.40 14.26 6.38
N ASP A 101 -1.09 14.40 6.52
CA ASP A 101 -0.29 15.29 5.67
C ASP A 101 0.20 14.56 4.42
N ILE A 102 -0.71 14.31 3.48
CA ILE A 102 -0.39 13.66 2.19
C ILE A 102 0.71 14.43 1.46
N PHE A 103 0.64 15.76 1.48
CA PHE A 103 1.65 16.62 0.84
C PHE A 103 3.04 16.39 1.44
N LEU A 104 3.18 16.37 2.77
CA LEU A 104 4.47 16.17 3.43
C LEU A 104 5.02 14.76 3.17
N ARG A 105 4.15 13.74 3.13
CA ARG A 105 4.53 12.36 2.79
C ARG A 105 5.06 12.24 1.35
N VAL A 106 4.38 12.86 0.39
CA VAL A 106 4.81 12.83 -1.02
C VAL A 106 6.05 13.68 -1.24
N MET A 107 6.10 14.86 -0.63
CA MET A 107 7.24 15.77 -0.72
C MET A 107 8.50 15.13 -0.11
N SER A 108 8.43 14.60 1.11
CA SER A 108 9.58 13.94 1.75
C SER A 108 10.15 12.79 0.93
N ARG A 109 9.30 11.99 0.27
CA ARG A 109 9.74 10.89 -0.62
C ARG A 109 10.36 11.39 -1.93
N SER A 110 9.95 12.55 -2.43
CA SER A 110 10.42 13.11 -3.71
C SER A 110 11.55 14.14 -3.57
N MET A 111 11.84 14.62 -2.36
CA MET A 111 12.93 15.56 -2.07
C MET A 111 14.28 15.18 -2.71
N PRO A 112 14.77 13.92 -2.60
CA PRO A 112 16.05 13.55 -3.20
C PRO A 112 16.09 13.72 -4.72
N LEU A 113 14.96 13.50 -5.39
CA LEU A 113 14.85 13.64 -6.84
C LEU A 113 14.94 15.12 -7.26
N PHE A 114 14.29 16.02 -6.53
CA PHE A 114 14.41 17.44 -6.80
C PHE A 114 15.82 17.97 -6.53
N MET A 115 16.48 17.47 -5.47
CA MET A 115 17.87 17.81 -5.17
C MET A 115 18.83 17.37 -6.26
N THR A 116 18.68 16.15 -6.80
CA THR A 116 19.53 15.68 -7.90
C THR A 116 19.29 16.45 -9.19
N LEU A 117 18.05 16.81 -9.51
CA LEU A 117 17.73 17.66 -10.67
C LEU A 117 18.34 19.05 -10.52
N ALA A 118 18.27 19.66 -9.34
CA ALA A 118 18.86 20.98 -9.08
C ALA A 118 20.37 21.00 -9.33
N TRP A 119 21.09 19.93 -8.96
CA TRP A 119 22.54 19.86 -9.11
C TRP A 119 23.00 19.31 -10.46
N MET A 120 22.09 18.74 -11.26
CA MET A 120 22.42 18.11 -12.54
C MET A 120 23.18 19.04 -13.49
N TYR A 121 22.75 20.30 -13.58
CA TYR A 121 23.42 21.29 -14.43
C TYR A 121 24.81 21.67 -13.93
N SER A 122 24.95 21.93 -12.63
CA SER A 122 26.24 22.27 -12.00
C SER A 122 27.26 21.14 -12.20
N VAL A 123 26.86 19.89 -11.89
CA VAL A 123 27.70 18.70 -12.10
C VAL A 123 28.10 18.56 -13.57
N SER A 124 27.19 18.84 -14.51
CA SER A 124 27.48 18.77 -15.94
C SER A 124 28.54 19.79 -16.39
N ILE A 125 28.51 21.02 -15.87
CA ILE A 125 29.52 22.04 -16.17
C ILE A 125 30.88 21.64 -15.63
N ILE A 126 30.96 21.18 -14.37
CA ILE A 126 32.20 20.75 -13.73
C ILE A 126 32.81 19.57 -14.50
N LEU A 127 32.00 18.60 -14.89
CA LEU A 127 32.48 17.47 -15.69
C LEU A 127 33.00 17.92 -17.05
N LYS A 128 32.29 18.82 -17.73
CA LYS A 128 32.73 19.37 -19.01
C LYS A 128 34.08 20.07 -18.88
N SER A 129 34.29 20.90 -17.87
CA SER A 129 35.53 21.65 -17.70
C SER A 129 36.71 20.76 -17.32
N VAL A 130 36.51 19.74 -16.47
CA VAL A 130 37.52 18.72 -16.16
C VAL A 130 37.90 17.91 -17.39
N VAL A 131 36.92 17.51 -18.22
CA VAL A 131 37.19 16.77 -19.46
C VAL A 131 37.92 17.63 -20.47
N TYR A 132 37.53 18.90 -20.60
CA TYR A 132 38.19 19.86 -21.47
C TYR A 132 39.67 20.06 -21.11
N GLU A 133 39.99 20.19 -19.81
CA GLU A 133 41.38 20.28 -19.33
C GLU A 133 42.20 19.03 -19.70
N LYS A 134 41.58 17.84 -19.57
CA LYS A 134 42.22 16.56 -19.93
C LYS A 134 42.42 16.40 -21.43
N GLU A 135 41.45 16.81 -22.25
CA GLU A 135 41.54 16.76 -23.71
C GLU A 135 42.69 17.62 -24.22
N ALA A 136 42.83 18.83 -23.66
CA ALA A 136 43.91 19.76 -23.97
C ALA A 136 45.27 19.35 -23.34
N ARG A 137 45.35 18.26 -22.57
CA ARG A 137 46.55 17.79 -21.85
C ARG A 137 47.18 18.86 -20.94
N LEU A 138 46.36 19.79 -20.45
CA LEU A 138 46.81 20.85 -19.55
C LEU A 138 47.25 20.26 -18.21
N LYS A 139 46.54 19.22 -17.75
CA LYS A 139 46.90 18.47 -16.55
C LYS A 139 48.33 17.92 -16.60
N GLU A 140 48.71 17.27 -17.69
CA GLU A 140 50.05 16.71 -17.88
C GLU A 140 51.12 17.80 -17.97
N THR A 141 50.81 18.93 -18.61
CA THR A 141 51.72 20.07 -18.72
C THR A 141 52.01 20.68 -17.35
N MET A 142 50.98 20.86 -16.51
CA MET A 142 51.14 21.35 -15.13
C MET A 142 51.91 20.37 -14.26
N ARG A 143 51.74 19.05 -14.47
CA ARG A 143 52.55 18.03 -13.79
C ARG A 143 54.02 18.09 -14.19
N ILE A 144 54.34 18.34 -15.46
CA ILE A 144 55.72 18.54 -15.93
C ILE A 144 56.34 19.81 -15.32
N MET A 145 55.51 20.85 -15.06
CA MET A 145 55.94 22.06 -14.34
C MET A 145 56.15 21.84 -12.82
N GLY A 146 55.96 20.63 -12.31
CA GLY A 146 56.27 20.27 -10.92
C GLY A 146 55.08 20.27 -9.96
N LEU A 147 53.85 20.41 -10.45
CA LEU A 147 52.65 20.33 -9.60
C LEU A 147 52.25 18.88 -9.33
N ASP A 148 51.94 18.57 -8.07
CA ASP A 148 51.45 17.24 -7.68
C ASP A 148 49.94 17.08 -7.97
N ASN A 149 49.54 15.83 -8.23
CA ASN A 149 48.16 15.48 -8.54
C ASN A 149 47.18 15.81 -7.40
N GLY A 150 47.64 15.74 -6.13
CA GLY A 150 46.81 16.09 -4.98
C GLY A 150 46.34 17.54 -5.00
N ILE A 151 47.24 18.47 -5.38
CA ILE A 151 46.95 19.91 -5.47
C ILE A 151 45.96 20.20 -6.60
N LEU A 152 46.07 19.49 -7.74
CA LEU A 152 45.13 19.65 -8.86
C LEU A 152 43.71 19.22 -8.47
N TRP A 153 43.56 18.08 -7.79
CA TRP A 153 42.24 17.65 -7.30
C TRP A 153 41.70 18.57 -6.20
N PHE A 154 42.58 19.10 -5.34
CA PHE A 154 42.19 20.08 -4.32
C PHE A 154 41.73 21.41 -4.94
N SER A 155 42.39 21.87 -6.01
CA SER A 155 41.97 23.05 -6.77
C SER A 155 40.58 22.86 -7.38
N TRP A 156 40.32 21.70 -8.00
CA TRP A 156 38.99 21.35 -8.52
C TRP A 156 37.93 21.26 -7.43
N PHE A 157 38.27 20.74 -6.25
CA PHE A 157 37.36 20.68 -5.12
C PHE A 157 36.95 22.08 -4.64
N ILE A 158 37.90 23.00 -4.45
CA ILE A 158 37.60 24.39 -4.07
C ILE A 158 36.77 25.09 -5.16
N SER A 159 37.15 24.92 -6.43
CA SER A 159 36.45 25.52 -7.57
C SER A 159 35.03 24.96 -7.75
N SER A 160 34.77 23.72 -7.34
CA SER A 160 33.43 23.11 -7.39
C SER A 160 32.53 23.51 -6.21
N LEU A 161 33.11 24.06 -5.15
CA LEU A 161 32.41 24.46 -3.93
C LEU A 161 31.98 25.93 -3.97
N ILE A 162 32.67 26.73 -4.78
CA ILE A 162 32.37 28.13 -5.12
C ILE A 162 31.45 28.17 -6.34
#